data_AF-A0A101WRV3-F1
#
_entry.id   AF-A0A101WRV3-F1
#
_cell.length_a   1.000
_cell.length_b   1.000
_cell.length_c   1.000
_cell.angle_alpha   90.00
_cell.angle_beta   90.00
_cell.angle_gamma   90.00
#
_symmetry.space_group_name_H-M   'P 1'
#
loop_
_entity.id
_entity.type
_entity.pdbx_description
1 polymer ?
#
loop_
_entity_poly.entity_id
_entity_poly.type
_entity_poly.pdbx_seq_one_letter_code
_entity_poly.pdbx_strand_id
1 'polypeptide(L)'
;MSKAEYKELIAFHPGYYLKEIIEDMGITQDEFAKRLETSGKNLSDLLNGKSKLSNEIALKLSIMFGTSADVWLNLQKTYNEKVIEIERRKIEDYEAGCAQLIDYSYFIDLGVVPIVRKSAEKAKELLKYFKIASFKVLKTTDFLVNYRTAVSIINEKNVINSNAWVQTALNIGQQIDTESFDSKKLKSHLQEIRKMTLQNPVDFSPRLTEIFASCGVAFVVLPHLKNSGVNGAVKWINKEKVILAINNRRKYADIFWFSLFHEIGHVLQRKITMLIVGIDVEEMDETNKILEREADDFARNSLLPMDHYSEFLSGNDYSEGAIRRFANKIDIHPGIIVGRLQIEEHIRFERFNGLREKYIIHQKK
;
A
#
# COMPACT_ATOMS: atom_id res chain seq x y z
N MET A 1 26.85 -24.57 0.50
CA MET A 1 28.05 -23.91 1.04
C MET A 1 28.23 -24.39 2.47
N SER A 2 29.43 -24.84 2.84
CA SER A 2 29.71 -25.36 4.20
C SER A 2 29.82 -24.27 5.27
N LYS A 3 29.72 -23.00 4.87
CA LYS A 3 29.66 -21.82 5.71
C LYS A 3 28.48 -20.96 5.24
N ALA A 4 27.69 -20.45 6.19
CA ALA A 4 26.72 -19.40 5.94
C ALA A 4 27.07 -18.20 6.82
N GLU A 5 27.07 -17.00 6.26
CA GLU A 5 27.45 -15.80 6.99
C GLU A 5 26.54 -14.62 6.65
N TYR A 6 26.33 -13.75 7.63
CA TYR A 6 25.65 -12.48 7.45
C TYR A 6 26.04 -11.51 8.58
N LYS A 7 26.72 -10.41 8.21
CA LYS A 7 27.33 -9.48 9.17
C LYS A 7 28.24 -10.26 10.14
N GLU A 8 28.04 -10.10 11.44
CA GLU A 8 28.81 -10.76 12.52
C GLU A 8 28.41 -12.24 12.72
N LEU A 9 27.34 -12.72 12.09
CA LEU A 9 26.83 -14.08 12.28
C LEU A 9 27.47 -15.04 11.29
N ILE A 10 28.04 -16.13 11.81
CA ILE A 10 28.64 -17.19 11.00
C ILE A 10 28.13 -18.55 11.50
N ALA A 11 27.70 -19.40 10.58
CA ALA A 11 27.31 -20.78 10.81
C ALA A 11 28.25 -21.73 10.06
N PHE A 12 28.84 -22.68 10.77
CA PHE A 12 29.69 -23.72 10.22
C PHE A 12 28.93 -25.03 10.12
N HIS A 13 28.75 -25.55 8.90
CA HIS A 13 28.13 -26.85 8.69
C HIS A 13 29.02 -27.95 9.27
N PRO A 14 28.50 -29.10 9.77
CA PRO A 14 29.36 -30.20 10.23
C PRO A 14 30.41 -30.65 9.21
N GLY A 15 30.06 -30.57 7.93
CA GLY A 15 30.97 -30.82 6.81
C GLY A 15 32.20 -29.89 6.74
N TYR A 16 32.15 -28.70 7.34
CA TYR A 16 33.31 -27.81 7.48
C TYR A 16 34.35 -28.45 8.40
N TYR A 17 33.97 -28.87 9.60
CA TYR A 17 34.86 -29.55 10.55
C TYR A 17 35.37 -30.89 10.02
N LEU A 18 34.52 -31.63 9.31
CA LEU A 18 34.95 -32.89 8.67
C LEU A 18 36.02 -32.67 7.59
N LYS A 19 36.02 -31.53 6.89
CA LYS A 19 37.11 -31.20 5.95
C LYS A 19 38.43 -31.01 6.69
N GLU A 20 38.42 -30.24 7.78
CA GLU A 20 39.61 -30.03 8.62
C GLU A 20 40.14 -31.37 9.17
N ILE A 21 39.25 -32.25 9.64
CA ILE A 21 39.64 -33.59 10.12
C ILE A 21 40.25 -34.45 9.00
N ILE A 22 39.70 -34.43 7.79
CA ILE A 22 40.24 -35.19 6.65
C ILE A 22 41.66 -34.68 6.29
N GLU A 23 41.86 -33.37 6.28
CA GLU A 23 43.16 -32.75 6.07
C GLU A 23 44.16 -33.12 7.17
N ASP A 24 43.77 -33.04 8.44
CA ASP A 24 44.61 -33.40 9.60
C ASP A 24 44.99 -34.88 9.60
N MET A 25 44.10 -35.75 9.11
CA MET A 25 44.38 -37.18 8.93
C MET A 25 45.32 -37.46 7.74
N GLY A 26 45.56 -36.49 6.86
CA GLY A 26 46.41 -36.64 5.68
C GLY A 26 45.88 -37.64 4.66
N ILE A 27 44.56 -37.84 4.59
CA ILE A 27 43.91 -38.81 3.69
C ILE A 27 42.98 -38.14 2.68
N THR A 28 42.63 -38.86 1.64
CA THR A 28 41.68 -38.38 0.62
C THR A 28 40.22 -38.48 1.10
N GLN A 29 39.32 -37.69 0.50
CA GLN A 29 37.88 -37.78 0.77
C GLN A 29 37.32 -39.17 0.46
N ASP A 30 37.79 -39.82 -0.61
CA ASP A 30 37.36 -41.17 -0.98
C ASP A 30 37.80 -42.22 0.05
N GLU A 31 39.01 -42.10 0.59
CA GLU A 31 39.48 -42.95 1.69
C GLU A 31 38.65 -42.75 2.96
N PHE A 32 38.33 -41.50 3.30
CA PHE A 32 37.46 -41.20 4.44
C PHE A 32 36.04 -41.74 4.24
N ALA A 33 35.48 -41.62 3.03
CA ALA A 33 34.16 -42.17 2.70
C ALA A 33 34.12 -43.69 2.84
N LYS A 34 35.17 -44.38 2.37
CA LYS A 34 35.31 -45.84 2.54
C LYS A 34 35.40 -46.22 4.02
N ARG A 35 36.18 -45.50 4.83
CA ARG A 35 36.30 -45.73 6.29
C ARG A 35 34.97 -45.52 7.02
N LEU A 36 34.15 -44.58 6.56
CA LEU A 36 32.78 -44.33 7.05
C LEU A 36 31.72 -45.20 6.40
N GLU A 37 32.09 -46.19 5.58
CA GLU A 37 31.15 -47.06 4.86
C GLU A 37 30.03 -46.26 4.18
N THR A 38 30.39 -45.21 3.45
CA THR A 38 29.46 -44.37 2.69
C THR A 38 29.99 -44.09 1.29
N SER A 39 29.14 -43.55 0.41
CA SER A 39 29.58 -43.19 -0.93
C SER A 39 30.37 -41.88 -0.92
N GLY A 40 31.39 -41.77 -1.79
CA GLY A 40 32.14 -40.52 -1.98
C GLY A 40 31.22 -39.34 -2.32
N LYS A 41 30.14 -39.59 -3.07
CA LYS A 41 29.11 -38.58 -3.36
C LYS A 41 28.40 -38.08 -2.09
N ASN A 42 27.95 -38.99 -1.23
CA ASN A 42 27.25 -38.63 0.01
C ASN A 42 28.17 -37.84 0.95
N LEU A 43 29.42 -38.28 1.11
CA LEU A 43 30.42 -37.53 1.87
C LEU A 43 30.66 -36.16 1.24
N SER A 44 30.87 -36.07 -0.08
CA SER A 44 31.11 -34.81 -0.77
C SER A 44 29.95 -33.81 -0.58
N ASP A 45 28.70 -34.26 -0.67
CA ASP A 45 27.53 -33.43 -0.41
C ASP A 45 27.50 -32.93 1.05
N LEU A 46 27.87 -33.78 2.02
CA LEU A 46 27.96 -33.42 3.44
C LEU A 46 29.06 -32.37 3.67
N LEU A 47 30.27 -32.63 3.16
CA LEU A 47 31.43 -31.75 3.28
C LEU A 47 31.16 -30.37 2.67
N ASN A 48 30.37 -30.30 1.60
CA ASN A 48 30.02 -29.05 0.92
C ASN A 48 28.75 -28.36 1.46
N GLY A 49 28.14 -28.92 2.51
CA GLY A 49 26.91 -28.40 3.12
C GLY A 49 25.69 -28.45 2.19
N LYS A 50 25.66 -29.44 1.29
CA LYS A 50 24.52 -29.73 0.40
C LYS A 50 23.56 -30.73 1.05
N SER A 51 24.06 -31.63 1.89
CA SER A 51 23.27 -32.56 2.71
C SER A 51 23.52 -32.32 4.20
N LYS A 52 22.52 -32.63 5.04
CA LYS A 52 22.65 -32.60 6.50
C LYS A 52 23.40 -33.84 6.99
N LEU A 53 24.09 -33.72 8.12
CA LEU A 53 24.64 -34.88 8.84
C LEU A 53 23.49 -35.76 9.34
N SER A 54 23.44 -37.00 8.86
CA SER A 54 22.41 -37.98 9.25
C SER A 54 22.77 -38.70 10.54
N ASN A 55 21.76 -39.27 11.22
CA ASN A 55 21.98 -40.09 12.42
C ASN A 55 22.90 -41.29 12.15
N GLU A 56 22.82 -41.88 10.96
CA GLU A 56 23.70 -42.99 10.56
C GLU A 56 25.16 -42.54 10.47
N ILE A 57 25.43 -41.41 9.80
CA ILE A 57 26.79 -40.86 9.69
C ILE A 57 27.29 -40.44 11.08
N ALA A 58 26.43 -39.85 11.93
CA ALA A 58 26.78 -39.51 13.31
C ALA A 58 27.24 -40.74 14.10
N LEU A 59 26.51 -41.86 13.98
CA LEU A 59 26.86 -43.11 14.64
C LEU A 59 28.20 -43.65 14.12
N LYS A 60 28.41 -43.68 12.80
CA LYS A 60 29.66 -44.16 12.20
C LYS A 60 30.86 -43.30 12.60
N LEU A 61 30.70 -41.97 12.60
CA LEU A 61 31.73 -41.04 13.10
C LEU A 61 32.01 -41.25 14.59
N SER A 62 30.98 -41.51 15.40
CA SER A 62 31.13 -41.77 16.83
C SER A 62 31.98 -43.02 17.10
N ILE A 63 31.75 -44.09 16.35
CA ILE A 63 32.54 -45.33 16.41
C ILE A 63 33.96 -45.07 15.93
N MET A 64 34.12 -44.42 14.77
CA MET A 64 35.43 -44.19 14.14
C MET A 64 36.37 -43.34 15.01
N PHE A 65 35.83 -42.35 15.74
CA PHE A 65 36.63 -41.42 16.56
C PHE A 65 36.55 -41.68 18.06
N GLY A 66 35.82 -42.71 18.52
CA GLY A 66 35.62 -42.98 19.94
C GLY A 66 34.89 -41.84 20.68
N THR A 67 33.96 -41.18 19.99
CA THR A 67 33.14 -40.08 20.53
C THR A 67 31.67 -40.53 20.66
N SER A 68 30.78 -39.69 21.20
CA SER A 68 29.34 -39.97 21.19
C SER A 68 28.67 -39.44 19.92
N ALA A 69 27.64 -40.13 19.41
CA ALA A 69 26.84 -39.64 18.26
C ALA A 69 26.25 -38.24 18.51
N ASP A 70 25.92 -37.93 19.77
CA ASP A 70 25.40 -36.61 20.18
C ASP A 70 26.37 -35.47 19.87
N VAL A 71 27.69 -35.69 19.90
CA VAL A 71 28.68 -34.65 19.55
C VAL A 71 28.46 -34.20 18.11
N TRP A 72 28.30 -35.16 17.19
CA TRP A 72 28.10 -34.89 15.76
C TRP A 72 26.71 -34.31 15.47
N LEU A 73 25.68 -34.82 16.13
CA LEU A 73 24.32 -34.29 15.99
C LEU A 73 24.20 -32.87 16.55
N ASN A 74 24.91 -32.56 17.63
CA ASN A 74 24.95 -31.21 18.21
C ASN A 74 25.62 -30.20 17.27
N LEU A 75 26.63 -30.60 16.47
CA LEU A 75 27.18 -29.74 15.42
C LEU A 75 26.11 -29.38 14.38
N GLN A 76 25.32 -30.36 13.93
CA GLN A 76 24.24 -30.12 12.97
C GLN A 76 23.13 -29.25 13.55
N LYS A 77 22.76 -29.48 14.81
CA LYS A 77 21.77 -28.68 15.53
C LYS A 77 22.21 -27.23 15.65
N THR A 78 23.44 -27.00 16.13
CA THR A 78 24.03 -25.65 16.29
C THR A 78 24.09 -24.92 14.95
N TYR A 79 24.50 -25.61 13.88
CA TYR A 79 24.47 -25.04 12.53
C TYR A 79 23.05 -24.62 12.12
N ASN A 80 22.05 -25.49 12.29
CA ASN A 80 20.66 -25.19 11.91
C ASN A 80 20.11 -23.98 12.67
N GLU A 81 20.33 -23.92 13.98
CA GLU A 81 19.91 -22.80 14.84
C GLU A 81 20.56 -21.48 14.37
N LYS A 82 21.86 -21.52 14.05
CA LYS A 82 22.59 -20.34 13.58
C LYS A 82 22.15 -19.90 12.17
N VAL A 83 21.84 -20.83 11.28
CA VAL A 83 21.26 -20.52 9.96
C VAL A 83 19.90 -19.83 10.10
N ILE A 84 19.03 -20.33 10.99
CA ILE A 84 17.73 -19.69 11.29
C ILE A 84 17.95 -18.28 11.84
N GLU A 85 18.93 -18.09 12.72
CA GLU A 85 19.28 -16.78 13.26
C GLU A 85 19.75 -15.81 12.15
N ILE A 86 20.61 -16.29 11.23
CA ILE A 86 21.08 -15.53 10.07
C ILE A 86 19.91 -15.09 9.18
N GLU A 87 19.03 -16.02 8.82
CA GLU A 87 17.87 -15.71 7.96
C GLU A 87 16.91 -14.74 8.65
N ARG A 88 16.66 -14.90 9.95
CA ARG A 88 15.87 -13.94 10.73
C ARG A 88 16.49 -12.54 10.67
N ARG A 89 17.81 -12.43 10.85
CA ARG A 89 18.51 -11.14 10.81
C ARG A 89 18.42 -10.48 9.44
N LYS A 90 18.57 -11.25 8.35
CA LYS A 90 18.38 -10.74 6.97
C LYS A 90 16.98 -10.19 6.75
N ILE A 91 15.96 -10.90 7.24
CA ILE A 91 14.57 -10.44 7.16
C ILE A 91 14.41 -9.15 7.96
N GLU A 92 14.85 -9.11 9.22
CA GLU A 92 14.76 -7.91 10.07
C GLU A 92 15.43 -6.69 9.42
N ASP A 93 16.63 -6.86 8.86
CA ASP A 93 17.36 -5.78 8.19
C ASP A 93 16.66 -5.31 6.91
N TYR A 94 16.10 -6.24 6.12
CA TYR A 94 15.30 -5.92 4.94
C TYR A 94 14.04 -5.12 5.31
N GLU A 95 13.27 -5.60 6.29
CA GLU A 95 12.04 -4.94 6.72
C GLU A 95 12.33 -3.57 7.37
N ALA A 96 13.42 -3.47 8.14
CA ALA A 96 13.90 -2.20 8.69
C ALA A 96 14.26 -1.18 7.60
N GLY A 97 14.91 -1.63 6.51
CA GLY A 97 15.19 -0.79 5.35
C GLY A 97 13.91 -0.30 4.66
N CYS A 98 12.92 -1.17 4.49
CA CYS A 98 11.62 -0.80 3.92
C CYS A 98 10.87 0.22 4.79
N ALA A 99 10.91 0.06 6.12
CA ALA A 99 10.27 0.99 7.05
C ALA A 99 10.86 2.40 7.00
N GLN A 100 12.10 2.58 6.51
CA GLN A 100 12.68 3.91 6.29
C GLN A 100 12.08 4.64 5.08
N LEU A 101 11.48 3.90 4.13
CA LEU A 101 10.79 4.47 2.98
C LEU A 101 9.41 5.02 3.34
N ILE A 102 8.84 4.56 4.44
CA ILE A 102 7.51 4.91 4.95
C ILE A 102 7.64 6.03 5.98
N ASP A 103 6.80 7.05 5.87
CA ASP A 103 6.72 8.09 6.89
C ASP A 103 6.04 7.54 8.16
N TYR A 104 6.82 7.02 9.11
CA TYR A 104 6.28 6.44 10.34
C TYR A 104 5.52 7.46 11.21
N SER A 105 5.88 8.75 11.13
CA SER A 105 5.22 9.81 11.92
C SER A 105 3.75 9.97 11.55
N TYR A 106 3.42 9.80 10.27
CA TYR A 106 2.04 9.75 9.78
C TYR A 106 1.17 8.75 10.55
N PHE A 107 1.69 7.55 10.82
CA PHE A 107 0.94 6.50 11.51
C PHE A 107 0.85 6.75 13.02
N ILE A 108 1.85 7.40 13.61
CA ILE A 108 1.79 7.89 15.00
C ILE A 108 0.70 8.95 15.12
N ASP A 109 0.65 9.93 14.21
CA ASP A 109 -0.31 11.03 14.24
C ASP A 109 -1.75 10.53 14.05
N LEU A 110 -1.93 9.47 13.27
CA LEU A 110 -3.19 8.73 13.17
C LEU A 110 -3.57 7.95 14.44
N GLY A 111 -2.62 7.71 15.34
CA GLY A 111 -2.82 6.93 16.57
C GLY A 111 -2.92 5.42 16.33
N VAL A 112 -2.45 4.91 15.20
CA VAL A 112 -2.59 3.50 14.81
C VAL A 112 -1.36 2.64 15.13
N VAL A 113 -0.23 3.27 15.45
CA VAL A 113 1.00 2.62 15.91
C VAL A 113 1.62 3.39 17.09
N PRO A 114 2.39 2.73 17.98
CA PRO A 114 3.06 3.40 19.09
C PRO A 114 4.26 4.25 18.62
N ILE A 115 4.76 5.12 19.50
CA ILE A 115 5.99 5.89 19.23
C ILE A 115 7.21 4.99 19.39
N VAL A 116 7.96 4.81 18.30
CA VAL A 116 9.13 3.92 18.24
C VAL A 116 10.28 4.62 17.51
N ARG A 117 11.52 4.41 17.97
CA ARG A 117 12.72 5.04 17.39
C ARG A 117 13.43 4.14 16.37
N LYS A 118 13.67 2.86 16.70
CA LYS A 118 14.48 1.97 15.86
C LYS A 118 13.72 1.49 14.62
N SER A 119 14.39 1.46 13.46
CA SER A 119 13.76 1.03 12.20
C SER A 119 13.21 -0.39 12.22
N ALA A 120 13.89 -1.34 12.87
CA ALA A 120 13.40 -2.72 12.98
C ALA A 120 12.12 -2.82 13.83
N GLU A 121 12.04 -2.06 14.92
CA GLU A 121 10.83 -1.99 15.76
C GLU A 121 9.70 -1.28 15.01
N LYS A 122 9.99 -0.19 14.28
CA LYS A 122 9.02 0.49 13.39
C LYS A 122 8.45 -0.47 12.34
N ALA A 123 9.32 -1.26 11.70
CA ALA A 123 8.91 -2.26 10.74
C ALA A 123 7.94 -3.27 11.36
N LYS A 124 8.27 -3.82 12.53
CA LYS A 124 7.41 -4.76 13.25
C LYS A 124 6.02 -4.19 13.56
N GLU A 125 5.95 -2.97 14.06
CA GLU A 125 4.67 -2.32 14.38
C GLU A 125 3.82 -2.04 13.13
N LEU A 126 4.46 -1.59 12.04
CA LEU A 126 3.78 -1.39 10.76
C LEU A 126 3.28 -2.72 10.16
N LEU A 127 4.10 -3.76 10.13
CA LEU A 127 3.71 -5.09 9.63
C LEU A 127 2.51 -5.65 10.42
N LYS A 128 2.54 -5.50 11.75
CA LYS A 128 1.42 -5.88 12.63
C LYS A 128 0.16 -5.07 12.32
N TYR A 129 0.28 -3.75 12.19
CA TYR A 129 -0.84 -2.86 11.86
C TYR A 129 -1.46 -3.17 10.50
N PHE A 130 -0.62 -3.35 9.47
CA PHE A 130 -1.06 -3.72 8.13
C PHE A 130 -1.53 -5.17 8.00
N LYS A 131 -1.27 -6.01 9.02
CA LYS A 131 -1.57 -7.45 9.03
C LYS A 131 -0.91 -8.20 7.88
N ILE A 132 0.36 -7.90 7.61
CA ILE A 132 1.17 -8.54 6.56
C ILE A 132 2.47 -9.13 7.12
N ALA A 133 2.99 -10.17 6.48
CA ALA A 133 4.22 -10.84 6.93
C ALA A 133 5.52 -10.15 6.47
N SER A 134 5.46 -9.33 5.41
CA SER A 134 6.62 -8.67 4.82
C SER A 134 6.22 -7.47 3.96
N PHE A 135 7.03 -6.43 3.92
CA PHE A 135 6.85 -5.28 3.02
C PHE A 135 7.05 -5.60 1.55
N LYS A 136 7.62 -6.78 1.21
CA LYS A 136 7.63 -7.28 -0.18
C LYS A 136 6.25 -7.20 -0.81
N VAL A 137 5.24 -7.50 0.00
CA VAL A 137 3.84 -7.53 -0.39
C VAL A 137 3.30 -6.13 -0.74
N LEU A 138 3.78 -5.06 -0.07
CA LEU A 138 3.43 -3.68 -0.42
C LEU A 138 4.22 -3.12 -1.61
N LYS A 139 5.28 -3.80 -2.05
CA LYS A 139 6.04 -3.43 -3.25
C LYS A 139 5.46 -4.04 -4.51
N THR A 140 4.63 -5.09 -4.38
CA THR A 140 3.88 -5.64 -5.50
C THR A 140 2.75 -4.68 -5.86
N THR A 141 2.62 -4.37 -7.15
CA THR A 141 1.58 -3.46 -7.64
C THR A 141 0.18 -3.98 -7.31
N ASP A 142 -0.06 -5.29 -7.31
CA ASP A 142 -1.42 -5.84 -7.36
C ASP A 142 -1.99 -6.28 -6.00
N PHE A 143 -1.32 -5.96 -4.89
CA PHE A 143 -1.63 -6.62 -3.61
C PHE A 143 -2.98 -6.23 -2.98
N LEU A 144 -3.35 -4.94 -3.01
CA LEU A 144 -4.56 -4.46 -2.33
C LEU A 144 -5.64 -3.94 -3.26
N VAL A 145 -5.24 -3.55 -4.46
CA VAL A 145 -6.09 -3.02 -5.51
C VAL A 145 -5.62 -3.73 -6.77
N ASN A 146 -6.56 -4.15 -7.62
CA ASN A 146 -6.21 -4.71 -8.92
C ASN A 146 -5.54 -3.60 -9.75
N TYR A 147 -4.24 -3.42 -9.59
CA TYR A 147 -3.41 -2.80 -10.61
C TYR A 147 -3.26 -3.84 -11.71
N ARG A 148 -4.27 -3.98 -12.57
CA ARG A 148 -4.01 -4.66 -13.84
C ARG A 148 -3.22 -3.71 -14.73
N THR A 149 -1.92 -3.68 -14.43
CA THR A 149 -0.77 -3.25 -15.22
C THR A 149 -0.75 -1.81 -15.73
N ALA A 150 0.20 -1.03 -15.21
CA ALA A 150 0.77 0.17 -15.83
C ALA A 150 2.01 0.60 -15.03
N VAL A 151 3.14 -0.10 -15.16
CA VAL A 151 4.44 0.45 -14.72
C VAL A 151 5.58 -0.02 -15.60
N SER A 152 6.18 0.92 -16.31
CA SER A 152 7.64 1.02 -16.32
C SER A 152 8.04 2.31 -15.58
N ILE A 153 8.67 2.13 -14.42
CA ILE A 153 9.28 3.17 -13.55
C ILE A 153 8.30 3.89 -12.60
N ILE A 154 7.88 3.22 -11.53
CA ILE A 154 7.51 3.90 -10.28
C ILE A 154 8.71 3.80 -9.32
N ASN A 155 9.07 4.91 -8.67
CA ASN A 155 9.99 4.91 -7.53
C ASN A 155 9.41 3.99 -6.45
N GLU A 156 10.12 2.92 -6.06
CA GLU A 156 9.71 1.94 -5.04
C GLU A 156 9.07 2.56 -3.79
N LYS A 157 9.58 3.75 -3.41
CA LYS A 157 9.04 4.56 -2.31
C LYS A 157 7.59 4.98 -2.52
N ASN A 158 7.16 5.27 -3.75
CA ASN A 158 5.78 5.65 -4.01
C ASN A 158 4.86 4.45 -3.85
N VAL A 159 5.17 3.32 -4.51
CA VAL A 159 4.35 2.09 -4.45
C VAL A 159 4.09 1.66 -3.01
N ILE A 160 5.15 1.59 -2.19
CA ILE A 160 5.01 1.17 -0.79
C ILE A 160 4.14 2.14 0.02
N ASN A 161 4.24 3.45 -0.23
CA ASN A 161 3.43 4.45 0.47
C ASN A 161 1.98 4.49 -0.07
N SER A 162 1.73 4.27 -1.36
CA SER A 162 0.37 4.15 -1.92
C SER A 162 -0.36 2.97 -1.27
N ASN A 163 0.28 1.80 -1.27
CA ASN A 163 -0.27 0.58 -0.69
C ASN A 163 -0.44 0.69 0.83
N ALA A 164 0.50 1.32 1.54
CA ALA A 164 0.37 1.58 2.98
C ALA A 164 -0.82 2.50 3.30
N TRP A 165 -1.03 3.55 2.49
CA TRP A 165 -2.17 4.45 2.65
C TRP A 165 -3.50 3.72 2.41
N VAL A 166 -3.60 2.92 1.34
CA VAL A 166 -4.81 2.15 1.06
C VAL A 166 -5.06 1.06 2.09
N GLN A 167 -4.02 0.36 2.58
CA GLN A 167 -4.21 -0.59 3.69
C GLN A 167 -4.75 0.10 4.94
N THR A 168 -4.32 1.33 5.20
CA THR A 168 -4.84 2.14 6.32
C THR A 168 -6.31 2.47 6.12
N ALA A 169 -6.68 2.92 4.91
CA ALA A 169 -8.06 3.17 4.56
C ALA A 169 -8.95 1.93 4.72
N LEU A 170 -8.42 0.76 4.32
CA LEU A 170 -9.10 -0.52 4.46
C LEU A 170 -9.31 -0.90 5.92
N ASN A 171 -8.26 -0.80 6.75
CA ASN A 171 -8.32 -1.12 8.17
C ASN A 171 -9.38 -0.27 8.90
N ILE A 172 -9.45 1.03 8.58
CA ILE A 172 -10.43 1.96 9.18
C ILE A 172 -11.82 1.71 8.61
N GLY A 173 -11.98 1.68 7.28
CA GLY A 173 -13.28 1.50 6.63
C GLY A 173 -13.95 0.16 6.94
N GLN A 174 -13.18 -0.87 7.25
CA GLN A 174 -13.72 -2.14 7.74
C GLN A 174 -14.45 -1.99 9.09
N GLN A 175 -14.00 -1.09 9.96
CA GLN A 175 -14.58 -0.85 11.29
C GLN A 175 -15.82 0.06 11.27
N ILE A 176 -16.08 0.76 10.16
CA ILE A 176 -17.23 1.65 10.02
C ILE A 176 -18.49 0.82 9.74
N ASP A 177 -19.52 0.93 10.57
CA ASP A 177 -20.80 0.27 10.33
C ASP A 177 -21.58 0.96 9.21
N THR A 178 -22.17 0.16 8.32
CA THR A 178 -22.94 0.63 7.16
C THR A 178 -24.15 -0.26 6.93
N GLU A 179 -25.18 0.26 6.27
CA GLU A 179 -26.26 -0.55 5.70
C GLU A 179 -25.75 -1.40 4.51
N SER A 180 -26.62 -2.21 3.91
CA SER A 180 -26.31 -2.91 2.65
C SER A 180 -26.30 -1.93 1.47
N PHE A 181 -25.36 -2.10 0.56
CA PHE A 181 -25.15 -1.18 -0.55
C PHE A 181 -26.38 -1.03 -1.45
N ASP A 182 -26.83 0.22 -1.60
CA ASP A 182 -27.93 0.60 -2.49
C ASP A 182 -27.51 1.73 -3.44
N SER A 183 -27.34 1.36 -4.71
CA SER A 183 -26.97 2.31 -5.78
C SER A 183 -28.07 3.34 -6.06
N LYS A 184 -29.35 2.98 -5.93
CA LYS A 184 -30.45 3.92 -6.15
C LYS A 184 -30.52 4.94 -5.03
N LYS A 185 -30.33 4.49 -3.78
CA LYS A 185 -30.24 5.37 -2.61
C LYS A 185 -29.06 6.35 -2.74
N LEU A 186 -27.87 5.84 -3.09
CA LEU A 186 -26.71 6.71 -3.34
C LEU A 186 -26.97 7.75 -4.43
N LYS A 187 -27.55 7.33 -5.57
CA LYS A 187 -27.91 8.25 -6.66
C LYS A 187 -28.91 9.31 -6.22
N SER A 188 -29.87 8.97 -5.36
CA SER A 188 -30.86 9.91 -4.86
C SER A 188 -30.27 11.02 -3.98
N HIS A 189 -29.15 10.76 -3.29
CA HIS A 189 -28.46 11.74 -2.46
C HIS A 189 -27.44 12.60 -3.21
N LEU A 190 -27.14 12.34 -4.50
CA LEU A 190 -26.12 13.10 -5.24
C LEU A 190 -26.40 14.60 -5.28
N GLN A 191 -27.66 15.00 -5.41
CA GLN A 191 -28.05 16.41 -5.39
C GLN A 191 -27.86 17.06 -4.01
N GLU A 192 -28.12 16.31 -2.94
CA GLU A 192 -27.87 16.77 -1.57
C GLU A 192 -26.35 16.95 -1.33
N ILE A 193 -25.55 15.94 -1.69
CA ILE A 193 -24.08 15.98 -1.59
C ILE A 193 -23.51 17.15 -2.40
N ARG A 194 -24.04 17.39 -3.62
CA ARG A 194 -23.61 18.51 -4.47
C ARG A 194 -23.86 19.87 -3.80
N LYS A 195 -25.00 20.04 -3.14
CA LYS A 195 -25.32 21.29 -2.42
C LYS A 195 -24.43 21.53 -1.21
N MET A 196 -23.84 20.48 -0.63
CA MET A 196 -22.87 20.61 0.47
C MET A 196 -21.60 21.37 0.07
N THR A 197 -21.34 21.58 -1.22
CA THR A 197 -20.22 22.41 -1.68
C THR A 197 -20.26 23.83 -1.10
N LEU A 198 -21.46 24.33 -0.79
CA LEU A 198 -21.69 25.65 -0.19
C LEU A 198 -21.59 25.68 1.35
N GLN A 199 -21.36 24.52 1.99
CA GLN A 199 -21.32 24.38 3.44
C GLN A 199 -19.88 24.30 3.95
N ASN A 200 -19.68 24.61 5.23
CA ASN A 200 -18.38 24.42 5.86
C ASN A 200 -18.09 22.92 6.12
N PRO A 201 -16.83 22.48 6.12
CA PRO A 201 -16.44 21.11 6.46
C PRO A 201 -17.02 20.56 7.76
N VAL A 202 -17.16 21.41 8.79
CA VAL A 202 -17.71 21.01 10.09
C VAL A 202 -19.18 20.62 9.97
N ASP A 203 -19.91 21.22 9.03
CA ASP A 203 -21.34 21.01 8.83
C ASP A 203 -21.60 19.82 7.89
N PHE A 204 -20.91 19.78 6.74
CA PHE A 204 -21.18 18.72 5.77
C PHE A 204 -20.54 17.39 6.12
N SER A 205 -19.40 17.35 6.82
CA SER A 205 -18.66 16.10 7.01
C SER A 205 -19.43 15.04 7.81
N PRO A 206 -20.15 15.37 8.90
CA PRO A 206 -21.00 14.40 9.59
C PRO A 206 -22.15 13.90 8.71
N ARG A 207 -22.84 14.82 8.01
CA ARG A 207 -23.97 14.46 7.15
C ARG A 207 -23.54 13.62 5.96
N LEU A 208 -22.38 13.91 5.36
CA LEU A 208 -21.80 13.14 4.28
C LEU A 208 -21.48 11.70 4.72
N THR A 209 -20.93 11.54 5.92
CA THR A 209 -20.66 10.23 6.52
C THR A 209 -21.94 9.44 6.77
N GLU A 210 -22.99 10.09 7.28
CA GLU A 210 -24.31 9.49 7.49
C GLU A 210 -24.94 9.00 6.18
N ILE A 211 -24.96 9.86 5.15
CA ILE A 211 -25.48 9.50 3.82
C ILE A 211 -24.74 8.27 3.28
N PHE A 212 -23.41 8.29 3.28
CA PHE A 212 -22.61 7.18 2.78
C PHE A 212 -22.85 5.90 3.57
N ALA A 213 -22.85 5.96 4.90
CA ALA A 213 -23.11 4.79 5.74
C ALA A 213 -24.50 4.19 5.45
N SER A 214 -25.52 5.03 5.28
CA SER A 214 -26.88 4.59 4.91
C SER A 214 -26.96 3.99 3.51
N CYS A 215 -26.00 4.28 2.62
CA CYS A 215 -25.93 3.74 1.27
C CYS A 215 -25.02 2.50 1.16
N GLY A 216 -24.49 1.98 2.27
CA GLY A 216 -23.51 0.88 2.30
C GLY A 216 -22.10 1.27 1.90
N VAL A 217 -21.75 2.56 2.01
CA VAL A 217 -20.45 3.12 1.71
C VAL A 217 -19.75 3.53 3.02
N ALA A 218 -18.65 2.87 3.36
CA ALA A 218 -17.79 3.25 4.46
C ALA A 218 -16.86 4.39 3.99
N PHE A 219 -17.21 5.61 4.38
CA PHE A 219 -16.47 6.81 3.99
C PHE A 219 -15.29 7.10 4.91
N VAL A 220 -14.09 7.14 4.36
CA VAL A 220 -12.84 7.32 5.09
C VAL A 220 -12.12 8.56 4.56
N VAL A 221 -11.81 9.51 5.45
CA VAL A 221 -10.96 10.66 5.10
C VAL A 221 -9.63 10.50 5.80
N LEU A 222 -8.56 10.34 5.03
CA LEU A 222 -7.21 10.21 5.57
C LEU A 222 -6.34 11.43 5.26
N PRO A 223 -5.38 11.76 6.16
CA PRO A 223 -4.35 12.70 5.84
C PRO A 223 -3.50 12.23 4.67
N HIS A 224 -2.78 13.17 4.08
CA HIS A 224 -1.82 12.85 3.04
C HIS A 224 -0.60 12.10 3.59
N LEU A 225 -0.38 10.87 3.14
CA LEU A 225 0.89 10.17 3.34
C LEU A 225 1.93 10.60 2.30
N LYS A 226 3.07 11.12 2.76
CA LYS A 226 4.16 11.59 1.90
C LYS A 226 4.60 10.51 0.90
N ASN A 227 4.76 10.91 -0.36
CA ASN A 227 5.14 10.05 -1.48
C ASN A 227 4.11 8.97 -1.87
N SER A 228 2.94 8.88 -1.23
CA SER A 228 1.90 7.93 -1.65
C SER A 228 1.37 8.24 -3.06
N GLY A 229 1.29 9.52 -3.42
CA GLY A 229 0.65 9.93 -4.66
C GLY A 229 -0.85 9.61 -4.71
N VAL A 230 -1.48 9.09 -3.66
CA VAL A 230 -2.90 8.70 -3.70
C VAL A 230 -3.80 9.90 -3.44
N ASN A 231 -4.83 10.09 -4.25
CA ASN A 231 -5.89 11.08 -4.02
C ASN A 231 -7.16 10.45 -3.44
N GLY A 232 -7.46 9.22 -3.84
CA GLY A 232 -8.60 8.46 -3.37
C GLY A 232 -8.49 6.99 -3.74
N ALA A 233 -9.35 6.19 -3.14
CA ALA A 233 -9.44 4.76 -3.40
C ALA A 233 -10.85 4.24 -3.14
N VAL A 234 -11.32 3.37 -4.01
CA VAL A 234 -12.58 2.64 -3.85
C VAL A 234 -12.30 1.15 -3.82
N LYS A 235 -12.75 0.49 -2.75
CA LYS A 235 -12.60 -0.96 -2.61
C LYS A 235 -13.85 -1.60 -2.03
N TRP A 236 -14.39 -2.54 -2.80
CA TRP A 236 -15.47 -3.42 -2.37
C TRP A 236 -14.92 -4.48 -1.42
N ILE A 237 -15.49 -4.55 -0.20
CA ILE A 237 -15.16 -5.59 0.77
C ILE A 237 -15.94 -6.87 0.44
N ASN A 238 -17.21 -6.71 0.07
CA ASN A 238 -18.10 -7.76 -0.41
C ASN A 238 -19.17 -7.12 -1.30
N LYS A 239 -20.24 -7.84 -1.66
CA LYS A 239 -21.31 -7.29 -2.53
C LYS A 239 -22.14 -6.17 -1.89
N GLU A 240 -22.06 -6.02 -0.56
CA GLU A 240 -22.94 -5.16 0.25
C GLU A 240 -22.21 -3.98 0.88
N LYS A 241 -20.88 -4.01 0.95
CA LYS A 241 -20.09 -2.96 1.59
C LYS A 241 -18.92 -2.53 0.71
N VAL A 242 -18.82 -1.23 0.49
CA VAL A 242 -17.73 -0.59 -0.25
C VAL A 242 -17.06 0.45 0.64
N ILE A 243 -15.73 0.54 0.57
CA ILE A 243 -14.95 1.59 1.20
C ILE A 243 -14.65 2.64 0.14
N LEU A 244 -15.02 3.88 0.42
CA LEU A 244 -14.64 5.06 -0.34
C LEU A 244 -13.70 5.87 0.53
N ALA A 245 -12.44 5.95 0.12
CA ALA A 245 -11.41 6.67 0.84
C ALA A 245 -10.94 7.86 0.02
N ILE A 246 -10.80 9.01 0.65
CA ILE A 246 -10.23 10.20 0.02
C ILE A 246 -9.12 10.78 0.88
N ASN A 247 -8.16 11.38 0.20
CA ASN A 247 -7.09 12.12 0.81
C ASN A 247 -7.53 13.56 1.07
N ASN A 248 -7.14 14.13 2.21
CA ASN A 248 -7.27 15.56 2.46
C ASN A 248 -6.13 16.41 1.87
N ARG A 249 -5.23 15.83 1.04
CA ARG A 249 -4.14 16.56 0.37
C ARG A 249 -4.71 17.54 -0.65
N ARG A 250 -4.27 18.80 -0.49
CA ARG A 250 -4.65 19.99 -1.27
C ARG A 250 -6.02 20.47 -0.86
N LYS A 251 -5.95 21.52 -0.05
CA LYS A 251 -7.05 22.10 0.70
C LYS A 251 -8.19 22.62 -0.19
N TYR A 252 -8.01 22.77 -1.50
CA TYR A 252 -9.01 23.50 -2.27
C TYR A 252 -10.31 22.72 -2.47
N ALA A 253 -11.44 23.38 -2.23
CA ALA A 253 -12.78 22.81 -2.35
C ALA A 253 -13.00 22.15 -3.72
N ASP A 254 -12.52 22.77 -4.81
CA ASP A 254 -12.67 22.24 -6.16
C ASP A 254 -12.01 20.87 -6.35
N ILE A 255 -10.81 20.69 -5.80
CA ILE A 255 -10.07 19.42 -5.88
C ILE A 255 -10.76 18.37 -5.03
N PHE A 256 -11.13 18.72 -3.79
CA PHE A 256 -11.82 17.80 -2.88
C PHE A 256 -13.12 17.26 -3.49
N TRP A 257 -14.00 18.16 -3.96
CA TRP A 257 -15.30 17.77 -4.48
C TRP A 257 -15.17 17.01 -5.80
N PHE A 258 -14.23 17.39 -6.67
CA PHE A 258 -13.95 16.62 -7.88
C PHE A 258 -13.52 15.20 -7.55
N SER A 259 -12.51 15.03 -6.67
CA SER A 259 -12.06 13.71 -6.23
C SER A 259 -13.17 12.90 -5.58
N LEU A 260 -13.98 13.51 -4.71
CA LEU A 260 -15.10 12.81 -4.08
C LEU A 260 -16.10 12.28 -5.11
N PHE A 261 -16.55 13.12 -6.06
CA PHE A 261 -17.51 12.68 -7.08
C PHE A 261 -16.89 11.67 -8.06
N HIS A 262 -15.60 11.79 -8.37
CA HIS A 262 -14.86 10.79 -9.15
C HIS A 262 -14.89 9.41 -8.45
N GLU A 263 -14.57 9.36 -7.15
CA GLU A 263 -14.66 8.11 -6.38
C GLU A 263 -16.11 7.59 -6.27
N ILE A 264 -17.12 8.47 -6.16
CA ILE A 264 -18.54 8.06 -6.24
C ILE A 264 -18.82 7.39 -7.60
N GLY A 265 -18.26 7.91 -8.69
CA GLY A 265 -18.33 7.30 -10.02
C GLY A 265 -17.84 5.86 -10.00
N HIS A 266 -16.68 5.59 -9.41
CA HIS A 266 -16.14 4.25 -9.25
C HIS A 266 -16.99 3.33 -8.36
N VAL A 267 -17.58 3.87 -7.30
CA VAL A 267 -18.57 3.12 -6.51
C VAL A 267 -19.76 2.72 -7.40
N LEU A 268 -20.28 3.63 -8.23
CA LEU A 268 -21.42 3.32 -9.11
C LEU A 268 -21.07 2.33 -10.22
N GLN A 269 -19.81 2.31 -10.68
CA GLN A 269 -19.29 1.30 -11.62
C GLN A 269 -19.15 -0.10 -10.97
N ARG A 270 -19.19 -0.21 -9.64
CA ARG A 270 -18.98 -1.44 -8.86
C ARG A 270 -17.62 -2.10 -9.16
N LYS A 271 -16.57 -1.29 -9.31
CA LYS A 271 -15.20 -1.75 -9.55
C LYS A 271 -14.30 -1.37 -8.36
N ILE A 272 -13.19 -2.10 -8.23
CA ILE A 272 -12.12 -1.77 -7.29
C ILE A 272 -11.15 -0.87 -8.02
N THR A 273 -10.87 0.31 -7.51
CA THR A 273 -10.01 1.32 -8.14
C THR A 273 -9.21 2.10 -7.09
N MET A 274 -8.07 2.66 -7.50
CA MET A 274 -7.27 3.58 -6.68
C MET A 274 -6.70 4.65 -7.59
N LEU A 275 -6.91 5.92 -7.22
CA LEU A 275 -6.41 7.05 -7.98
C LEU A 275 -5.01 7.45 -7.48
N ILE A 276 -3.99 7.27 -8.33
CA ILE A 276 -2.62 7.74 -8.09
C ILE A 276 -2.30 8.94 -8.99
N VAL A 277 -1.91 10.04 -8.36
CA VAL A 277 -1.32 11.25 -8.97
C VAL A 277 0.03 10.93 -9.61
N GLY A 278 0.11 11.18 -10.91
CA GLY A 278 1.35 11.05 -11.68
C GLY A 278 1.56 9.68 -12.30
N ILE A 279 0.55 8.80 -12.28
CA ILE A 279 0.47 7.69 -13.24
C ILE A 279 -0.13 8.25 -14.53
N ASP A 280 0.51 7.99 -15.65
CA ASP A 280 -0.01 8.36 -16.95
C ASP A 280 -1.17 7.43 -17.30
N VAL A 281 -2.38 7.99 -17.46
CA VAL A 281 -3.58 7.22 -17.86
C VAL A 281 -3.31 6.48 -19.18
N GLU A 282 -2.40 7.00 -20.01
CA GLU A 282 -1.96 6.38 -21.26
C GLU A 282 -1.28 5.01 -21.09
N GLU A 283 -0.72 4.70 -19.91
CA GLU A 283 -0.08 3.40 -19.64
C GLU A 283 -1.05 2.32 -19.14
N MET A 284 -2.31 2.66 -18.87
CA MET A 284 -3.33 1.72 -18.41
C MET A 284 -3.88 0.86 -19.55
N ASP A 285 -4.43 -0.31 -19.21
CA ASP A 285 -5.24 -1.08 -20.17
C ASP A 285 -6.49 -0.29 -20.62
N GLU A 286 -7.00 -0.63 -21.80
CA GLU A 286 -8.09 0.13 -22.42
C GLU A 286 -9.39 0.11 -21.58
N THR A 287 -9.63 -0.96 -20.83
CA THR A 287 -10.81 -1.05 -19.97
C THR A 287 -10.70 -0.08 -18.80
N ASN A 288 -9.55 -0.01 -18.15
CA ASN A 288 -9.32 0.93 -17.04
C ASN A 288 -9.32 2.38 -17.54
N LYS A 289 -8.75 2.66 -18.72
CA LYS A 289 -8.85 3.98 -19.36
C LYS A 289 -10.28 4.45 -19.58
N ILE A 290 -11.18 3.53 -19.95
CA ILE A 290 -12.60 3.86 -20.13
C ILE A 290 -13.25 4.14 -18.76
N LEU A 291 -12.98 3.31 -17.75
CA LEU A 291 -13.55 3.49 -16.41
C LEU A 291 -13.11 4.81 -15.75
N GLU A 292 -11.85 5.19 -15.87
CA GLU A 292 -11.32 6.47 -15.37
C GLU A 292 -11.97 7.66 -16.10
N ARG A 293 -12.09 7.58 -17.44
CA ARG A 293 -12.78 8.61 -18.23
C ARG A 293 -14.25 8.76 -17.83
N GLU A 294 -14.96 7.66 -17.66
CA GLU A 294 -16.36 7.66 -17.20
C GLU A 294 -16.50 8.27 -15.79
N ALA A 295 -15.57 7.97 -14.88
CA ALA A 295 -15.56 8.54 -13.52
C ALA A 295 -15.28 10.05 -13.53
N ASP A 296 -14.34 10.49 -14.36
CA ASP A 296 -14.05 11.91 -14.60
C ASP A 296 -15.25 12.65 -15.17
N ASP A 297 -15.88 12.10 -16.22
CA ASP A 297 -17.05 12.70 -16.84
C ASP A 297 -18.24 12.73 -15.87
N PHE A 298 -18.41 11.68 -15.08
CA PHE A 298 -19.40 11.66 -14.00
C PHE A 298 -19.14 12.78 -12.99
N ALA A 299 -17.89 12.99 -12.56
CA ALA A 299 -17.54 14.05 -11.62
C ALA A 299 -17.79 15.45 -12.18
N ARG A 300 -17.33 15.71 -13.43
CA ARG A 300 -17.53 17.00 -14.12
C ARG A 300 -19.01 17.34 -14.25
N ASN A 301 -19.80 16.39 -14.75
CA ASN A 301 -21.21 16.60 -15.06
C ASN A 301 -22.09 16.61 -13.79
N SER A 302 -21.71 15.89 -12.74
CA SER A 302 -22.41 15.94 -11.46
C SER A 302 -22.22 17.28 -10.78
N LEU A 303 -21.00 17.82 -10.76
CA LEU A 303 -20.74 19.12 -10.16
C LEU A 303 -21.31 20.25 -11.03
N LEU A 304 -20.95 20.27 -12.30
CA LEU A 304 -21.31 21.31 -13.26
C LEU A 304 -22.03 20.66 -14.45
N PRO A 305 -23.38 20.55 -14.38
CA PRO A 305 -24.18 19.96 -15.46
C PRO A 305 -23.90 20.62 -16.80
N MET A 306 -23.69 19.80 -17.83
CA MET A 306 -23.20 20.25 -19.13
C MET A 306 -24.14 21.27 -19.80
N ASP A 307 -25.45 21.14 -19.64
CA ASP A 307 -26.43 22.06 -20.21
C ASP A 307 -26.26 23.48 -19.64
N HIS A 308 -26.06 23.60 -18.33
CA HIS A 308 -25.84 24.88 -17.67
C HIS A 308 -24.43 25.44 -17.94
N TYR A 309 -23.43 24.55 -17.98
CA TYR A 309 -22.04 24.96 -18.19
C TYR A 309 -21.80 25.43 -19.62
N SER A 310 -22.35 24.75 -20.62
CA SER A 310 -22.28 25.16 -22.03
C SER A 310 -22.96 26.51 -22.28
N GLU A 311 -24.13 26.75 -21.66
CA GLU A 311 -24.80 28.06 -21.67
C GLU A 311 -23.87 29.15 -21.11
N PHE A 312 -23.21 28.90 -19.97
CA PHE A 312 -22.26 29.83 -19.36
C PHE A 312 -21.05 30.10 -20.27
N LEU A 313 -20.43 29.06 -20.85
CA LEU A 313 -19.30 29.21 -21.78
C LEU A 313 -19.68 30.02 -23.02
N SER A 314 -20.89 29.82 -23.57
CA SER A 314 -21.37 30.56 -24.74
C SER A 314 -21.45 32.07 -24.51
N GLY A 315 -21.65 32.48 -23.25
CA GLY A 315 -21.68 33.89 -22.86
C GLY A 315 -20.32 34.59 -22.91
N ASN A 316 -19.19 33.86 -22.96
CA ASN A 316 -17.82 34.37 -23.01
C ASN A 316 -17.45 35.42 -21.93
N ASP A 317 -18.20 35.51 -20.83
CA ASP A 317 -17.92 36.36 -19.67
C ASP A 317 -17.41 35.51 -18.51
N TYR A 318 -16.09 35.48 -18.33
CA TYR A 318 -15.41 34.78 -17.23
C TYR A 318 -14.99 35.73 -16.11
N SER A 319 -15.67 36.86 -15.94
CA SER A 319 -15.44 37.77 -14.82
C SER A 319 -15.84 37.12 -13.48
N GLU A 320 -15.26 37.60 -12.37
CA GLU A 320 -15.65 37.15 -11.03
C GLU A 320 -17.16 37.31 -10.79
N GLY A 321 -17.76 38.40 -11.28
CA GLY A 321 -19.19 38.64 -11.18
C GLY A 321 -20.02 37.58 -11.93
N ALA A 322 -19.61 37.20 -13.14
CA ALA A 322 -20.27 36.15 -13.90
C ALA A 322 -20.14 34.78 -13.24
N ILE A 323 -18.94 34.44 -12.75
CA ILE A 323 -18.69 33.19 -12.01
C ILE A 323 -19.59 33.10 -10.79
N ARG A 324 -19.70 34.16 -9.97
CA ARG A 324 -20.57 34.19 -8.78
C ARG A 324 -22.06 34.10 -9.14
N ARG A 325 -22.52 34.78 -10.20
CA ARG A 325 -23.91 34.68 -10.67
C ARG A 325 -24.23 33.27 -11.14
N PHE A 326 -23.34 32.65 -11.89
CA PHE A 326 -23.50 31.28 -12.37
C PHE A 326 -23.49 30.29 -11.20
N ALA A 327 -22.55 30.42 -10.27
CA ALA A 327 -22.45 29.64 -9.04
C ALA A 327 -23.77 29.64 -8.25
N ASN A 328 -24.36 30.82 -8.06
CA ASN A 328 -25.64 30.99 -7.39
C ASN A 328 -26.82 30.41 -8.19
N LYS A 329 -26.82 30.51 -9.52
CA LYS A 329 -27.88 29.95 -10.39
C LYS A 329 -28.02 28.44 -10.22
N ILE A 330 -26.91 27.75 -9.98
CA ILE A 330 -26.86 26.28 -9.91
C ILE A 330 -26.52 25.73 -8.52
N ASP A 331 -26.57 26.53 -7.46
CA ASP A 331 -26.25 26.14 -6.08
C ASP A 331 -24.89 25.41 -5.93
N ILE A 332 -23.79 26.01 -6.40
CA ILE A 332 -22.44 25.44 -6.26
C ILE A 332 -21.42 26.46 -5.77
N HIS A 333 -20.40 25.98 -5.05
CA HIS A 333 -19.28 26.84 -4.66
C HIS A 333 -18.54 27.42 -5.88
N PRO A 334 -18.33 28.76 -5.96
CA PRO A 334 -17.71 29.40 -7.12
C PRO A 334 -16.28 28.91 -7.42
N GLY A 335 -15.55 28.48 -6.39
CA GLY A 335 -14.23 27.88 -6.54
C GLY A 335 -14.22 26.62 -7.42
N ILE A 336 -15.31 25.85 -7.47
CA ILE A 336 -15.43 24.66 -8.33
C ILE A 336 -15.47 25.07 -9.81
N ILE A 337 -16.19 26.13 -10.12
CA ILE A 337 -16.24 26.71 -11.48
C ILE A 337 -14.86 27.24 -11.87
N VAL A 338 -14.19 27.97 -10.97
CA VAL A 338 -12.82 28.45 -11.21
C VAL A 338 -11.87 27.29 -11.49
N GLY A 339 -11.93 26.22 -10.69
CA GLY A 339 -11.09 25.04 -10.88
C GLY A 339 -11.27 24.42 -12.27
N ARG A 340 -12.52 24.25 -12.73
CA ARG A 340 -12.81 23.71 -14.06
C ARG A 340 -12.34 24.64 -15.18
N LEU A 341 -12.63 25.94 -15.09
CA LEU A 341 -12.18 26.92 -16.09
C LEU A 341 -10.66 27.03 -16.20
N GLN A 342 -9.93 26.84 -15.09
CA GLN A 342 -8.46 26.83 -15.09
C GLN A 342 -7.90 25.58 -15.79
N ILE A 343 -8.49 24.40 -15.53
CA ILE A 343 -8.07 23.13 -16.14
C ILE A 343 -8.39 23.08 -17.63
N GLU A 344 -9.55 23.60 -18.03
CA GLU A 344 -9.99 23.70 -19.43
C GLU A 344 -9.41 24.94 -20.15
N GLU A 345 -8.43 25.62 -19.55
CA GLU A 345 -7.67 26.74 -20.11
C GLU A 345 -8.47 28.00 -20.53
N HIS A 346 -9.75 28.10 -20.12
CA HIS A 346 -10.57 29.29 -20.34
C HIS A 346 -10.07 30.51 -19.53
N ILE A 347 -9.43 30.28 -18.38
CA ILE A 347 -8.75 31.31 -17.59
C ILE A 347 -7.37 30.82 -17.13
N ARG A 348 -6.43 31.76 -16.92
CA ARG A 348 -5.11 31.43 -16.37
C ARG A 348 -5.19 30.98 -14.91
N PHE A 349 -4.29 30.09 -14.50
CA PHE A 349 -4.22 29.53 -13.14
C PHE A 349 -4.05 30.56 -12.01
N GLU A 350 -3.58 31.77 -12.30
CA GLU A 350 -3.42 32.84 -11.31
C GLU A 350 -4.73 33.60 -11.04
N ARG A 351 -5.71 33.51 -11.95
CA ARG A 351 -6.95 34.29 -11.86
C ARG A 351 -7.94 33.67 -10.88
N PHE A 352 -8.57 34.55 -10.09
CA PHE A 352 -9.70 34.23 -9.18
C PHE A 352 -9.42 33.14 -8.14
N ASN A 353 -8.15 32.90 -7.80
CA ASN A 353 -7.79 31.98 -6.73
C ASN A 353 -8.37 32.37 -5.35
N GLY A 354 -8.74 33.64 -5.15
CA GLY A 354 -9.48 34.09 -3.97
C GLY A 354 -10.90 33.53 -3.85
N LEU A 355 -11.49 33.02 -4.95
CA LEU A 355 -12.77 32.30 -4.93
C LEU A 355 -12.61 30.82 -4.56
N ARG A 356 -11.38 30.30 -4.51
CA ARG A 356 -11.11 28.91 -4.17
C ARG A 356 -10.86 28.80 -2.67
N GLU A 357 -11.83 28.20 -1.98
CA GLU A 357 -11.76 28.00 -0.54
C GLU A 357 -10.83 26.84 -0.18
N LYS A 358 -10.09 26.97 0.92
CA LYS A 358 -9.24 25.92 1.48
C LYS A 358 -9.90 25.24 2.68
N TYR A 359 -10.32 23.99 2.52
CA TYR A 359 -10.81 23.13 3.58
C TYR A 359 -9.71 22.60 4.50
N ILE A 360 -10.10 22.46 5.76
CA ILE A 360 -9.43 21.63 6.77
C ILE A 360 -10.48 20.65 7.25
N ILE A 361 -10.42 19.41 6.76
CA ILE A 361 -11.38 18.36 7.12
C ILE A 361 -10.74 17.50 8.20
N HIS A 362 -11.29 17.58 9.40
CA HIS A 362 -10.96 16.70 10.51
C HIS A 362 -12.10 15.68 10.67
N GLN A 363 -11.80 14.38 10.64
CA GLN A 363 -12.72 13.42 11.25
C GLN A 363 -12.60 13.57 12.77
N LYS A 364 -13.73 13.82 13.45
CA LYS A 364 -13.77 13.69 14.91
C LYS A 364 -13.44 12.23 15.26
N LYS A 365 -12.52 12.05 16.21
CA LYS A 365 -12.19 10.76 16.81
C LYS A 365 -13.40 10.15 17.49
#